data_AF-A0A7W7LQR7-F1
#
_entry.id   AF-A0A7W7LQR7-F1
#
_cell.length_a   1.000
_cell.length_b   1.000
_cell.length_c   1.000
_cell.angle_alpha   90.00
_cell.angle_beta   90.00
_cell.angle_gamma   90.00
#
_symmetry.space_group_name_H-M   'P 1'
#
loop_
_entity.id
_entity.type
_entity.pdbx_description
1 polymer ?
#
loop_
_entity_poly.entity_id
_entity_poly.type
_entity_poly.pdbx_seq_one_letter_code
_entity_poly.pdbx_strand_id
1 'polypeptide(L)'
;MPRTHAMPLRRTALAAGALLAALSLTACDGSTGSGSGGGSNSSSAKADQPLKLGQPSPETQEVQRYNKTGKFTITPQKVVMGKPADLDELKDQKYKGYTLAWAYVKAKLVGGDTPLRGPMIATNVGMQMEGGQQGTRLIVLMGGLSSRPADCHSEDTEAVWQKGDEPTLCVPFVVPEGRKVAYVLYSKGFSAAPLKWAVE
;
A
#
# COMPACT_ATOMS: atom_id res chain seq x y z
N MET A 1 -17.18 57.67 -2.38
CA MET A 1 -18.64 57.56 -2.63
C MET A 1 -19.11 56.18 -2.16
N PRO A 2 -20.37 56.06 -1.70
CA PRO A 2 -20.68 55.49 -0.38
C PRO A 2 -21.41 54.12 -0.43
N ARG A 3 -21.75 53.66 0.78
CA ARG A 3 -22.87 52.76 1.15
C ARG A 3 -22.54 51.27 1.38
N THR A 4 -22.18 51.01 2.64
CA THR A 4 -22.92 50.15 3.59
C THR A 4 -24.22 49.53 3.09
N HIS A 5 -24.42 48.22 3.37
CA HIS A 5 -25.61 47.61 4.01
C HIS A 5 -25.21 46.18 4.41
N ALA A 6 -24.96 45.88 5.68
CA ALA A 6 -25.93 45.56 6.74
C ALA A 6 -26.63 44.20 6.56
N MET A 7 -26.37 43.31 7.53
CA MET A 7 -26.98 41.99 7.79
C MET A 7 -28.52 42.00 7.77
N PRO A 8 -29.14 40.81 7.75
CA PRO A 8 -29.77 40.40 9.00
C PRO A 8 -29.45 38.95 9.41
N LEU A 9 -28.74 38.81 10.54
CA LEU A 9 -28.85 37.65 11.42
C LEU A 9 -30.25 37.72 12.06
N ARG A 10 -31.16 36.83 11.67
CA ARG A 10 -32.39 36.60 12.43
C ARG A 10 -32.13 35.55 13.52
N ARG A 11 -32.06 36.07 14.74
CA ARG A 11 -32.32 35.36 16.00
C ARG A 11 -33.76 34.87 16.03
N THR A 12 -33.97 33.70 16.61
CA THR A 12 -35.08 33.23 17.47
C THR A 12 -35.17 31.72 17.32
N ALA A 13 -35.45 30.87 18.30
CA ALA A 13 -35.53 30.91 19.76
C ALA A 13 -35.84 29.44 20.14
N LEU A 14 -35.53 29.05 21.37
CA LEU A 14 -35.85 27.75 21.94
C LEU A 14 -37.31 27.32 21.72
N ALA A 15 -37.50 26.02 21.48
CA ALA A 15 -38.67 25.29 21.98
C ALA A 15 -38.25 23.87 22.35
N ALA A 16 -38.24 23.60 23.66
CA ALA A 16 -38.25 22.25 24.20
C ALA A 16 -39.59 21.58 23.85
N GLY A 17 -39.58 20.29 23.55
CA GLY A 17 -40.83 19.57 23.26
C GLY A 17 -40.64 18.09 23.00
N ALA A 18 -40.73 17.31 24.07
CA ALA A 18 -41.27 15.96 24.20
C ALA A 18 -40.91 14.85 23.17
N LEU A 19 -40.33 13.79 23.74
CA LEU A 19 -40.40 12.40 23.29
C LEU A 19 -41.77 12.03 22.72
N LEU A 20 -41.80 11.27 21.63
CA LEU A 20 -42.70 10.13 21.43
C LEU A 20 -42.09 9.20 20.36
N ALA A 21 -41.76 7.98 20.78
CA ALA A 21 -41.46 6.87 19.90
C ALA A 21 -42.78 6.25 19.40
N ALA A 22 -42.88 5.99 18.10
CA ALA A 22 -43.86 5.04 17.57
C ALA A 22 -43.29 4.38 16.31
N LEU A 23 -43.03 3.08 16.44
CA LEU A 23 -42.70 2.13 15.37
C LEU A 23 -43.96 1.80 14.58
N SER A 24 -43.91 1.92 13.25
CA SER A 24 -44.72 1.11 12.33
C SER A 24 -44.28 1.34 10.88
N LEU A 25 -43.64 0.34 10.27
CA LEU A 25 -43.46 0.27 8.82
C LEU A 25 -43.97 -1.09 8.33
N THR A 26 -45.19 -1.08 7.80
CA THR A 26 -45.74 -2.11 6.92
C THR A 26 -46.24 -1.45 5.64
N ALA A 27 -45.56 -1.81 4.55
CA ALA A 27 -46.00 -2.02 3.16
C ALA A 27 -46.93 -1.04 2.41
N CYS A 28 -46.49 -0.74 1.17
CA CYS A 28 -47.24 -0.47 -0.09
C CYS A 28 -48.17 0.75 -0.16
N ASP A 29 -48.40 1.45 -1.26
CA ASP A 29 -47.81 1.57 -2.60
C ASP A 29 -48.47 2.82 -3.24
N GLY A 30 -47.75 3.54 -4.12
CA GLY A 30 -48.34 4.41 -5.14
C GLY A 30 -48.64 5.89 -4.81
N SER A 31 -47.75 6.81 -5.22
CA SER A 31 -47.98 7.71 -6.37
C SER A 31 -47.02 8.92 -6.37
N THR A 32 -46.17 8.95 -7.40
CA THR A 32 -45.66 10.09 -8.20
C THR A 32 -45.38 11.44 -7.51
N GLY A 33 -44.10 11.79 -7.37
CA GLY A 33 -43.65 13.15 -7.07
C GLY A 33 -42.13 13.30 -7.12
N SER A 34 -41.65 14.14 -8.05
CA SER A 34 -40.24 14.44 -8.32
C SER A 34 -39.41 14.79 -7.08
N GLY A 35 -38.29 14.08 -6.91
CA GLY A 35 -37.24 14.42 -5.95
C GLY A 35 -35.89 13.91 -6.45
N SER A 36 -34.97 14.81 -6.75
CA SER A 36 -33.62 14.53 -7.23
C SER A 36 -32.83 13.68 -6.24
N GLY A 37 -32.76 12.38 -6.50
CA GLY A 37 -31.93 11.43 -5.78
C GLY A 37 -30.47 11.57 -6.19
N GLY A 38 -29.70 12.31 -5.39
CA GLY A 38 -28.24 12.24 -5.37
C GLY A 38 -27.81 10.93 -4.69
N GLY A 39 -27.96 9.81 -5.40
CA GLY A 39 -27.43 8.53 -5.00
C GLY A 39 -25.90 8.59 -5.03
N SER A 40 -25.28 8.83 -3.88
CA SER A 40 -23.89 8.49 -3.66
C SER A 40 -23.78 6.98 -3.74
N ASN A 41 -23.46 6.49 -4.94
CA ASN A 41 -23.00 5.14 -5.18
C ASN A 41 -21.62 5.03 -4.53
N SER A 42 -21.58 4.87 -3.20
CA SER A 42 -20.41 4.32 -2.53
C SER A 42 -20.36 2.85 -2.92
N SER A 43 -19.79 2.58 -4.10
CA SER A 43 -19.23 1.29 -4.43
C SER A 43 -18.30 0.95 -3.28
N SER A 44 -18.81 0.17 -2.35
CA SER A 44 -18.06 -0.38 -1.24
C SER A 44 -17.00 -1.24 -1.92
N ALA A 45 -15.79 -0.70 -2.02
CA ALA A 45 -14.64 -1.39 -2.56
C ALA A 45 -14.56 -2.71 -1.78
N LYS A 46 -14.92 -3.79 -2.45
CA LYS A 46 -14.77 -5.14 -1.93
C LYS A 46 -13.32 -5.21 -1.46
N ALA A 47 -13.10 -5.41 -0.17
CA ALA A 47 -11.75 -5.51 0.37
C ALA A 47 -11.02 -6.58 -0.45
N ASP A 48 -10.05 -6.16 -1.26
CA ASP A 48 -9.28 -7.05 -2.13
C ASP A 48 -8.71 -8.15 -1.24
N GLN A 49 -9.19 -9.38 -1.45
CA GLN A 49 -8.72 -10.52 -0.66
C GLN A 49 -7.21 -10.64 -0.83
N PRO A 50 -6.46 -10.98 0.23
CA PRO A 50 -5.03 -11.20 0.11
C PRO A 50 -4.73 -12.27 -0.93
N LEU A 51 -3.78 -11.97 -1.80
CA LEU A 51 -3.18 -12.91 -2.74
C LEU A 51 -2.28 -13.89 -1.98
N LYS A 52 -1.91 -15.01 -2.59
CA LYS A 52 -0.88 -15.91 -2.03
C LYS A 52 0.48 -15.56 -2.61
N LEU A 53 1.56 -15.70 -1.82
CA LEU A 53 2.92 -15.65 -2.36
C LEU A 53 3.05 -16.56 -3.60
N GLY A 54 3.80 -16.08 -4.60
CA GLY A 54 3.94 -16.70 -5.91
C GLY A 54 2.83 -16.34 -6.91
N GLN A 55 1.71 -15.75 -6.47
CA GLN A 55 0.69 -15.25 -7.40
C GLN A 55 1.09 -13.88 -7.96
N PRO A 56 0.98 -13.67 -9.27
CA PRO A 56 1.20 -12.35 -9.86
C PRO A 56 0.10 -11.37 -9.45
N SER A 57 0.42 -10.07 -9.48
CA SER A 57 -0.57 -9.01 -9.32
C SER A 57 -1.67 -9.14 -10.37
N PRO A 58 -2.96 -9.01 -9.99
CA PRO A 58 -4.08 -9.18 -10.93
C PRO A 58 -4.12 -8.09 -12.00
N GLU A 59 -3.63 -6.90 -11.65
CA GLU A 59 -3.50 -5.75 -12.55
C GLU A 59 -2.03 -5.37 -12.70
N THR A 60 -1.69 -4.75 -13.83
CA THR A 60 -0.36 -4.19 -14.04
C THR A 60 -0.16 -2.93 -13.19
N GLN A 61 1.01 -2.80 -12.61
CA GLN A 61 1.42 -1.67 -11.78
C GLN A 61 2.27 -0.70 -12.60
N GLU A 62 1.87 0.57 -12.63
CA GLU A 62 2.62 1.59 -13.35
C GLU A 62 3.75 2.13 -12.46
N VAL A 63 4.96 2.20 -13.02
CA VAL A 63 6.11 2.81 -12.37
C VAL A 63 6.73 3.82 -13.32
N GLN A 64 6.76 5.07 -12.89
CA GLN A 64 7.31 6.18 -13.66
C GLN A 64 8.73 6.50 -13.21
N ARG A 65 9.65 6.65 -14.17
CA ARG A 65 11.02 7.11 -13.93
C ARG A 65 11.52 7.85 -15.17
N TYR A 66 12.21 8.99 -14.98
CA TYR A 66 12.78 9.79 -16.07
C TYR A 66 11.79 10.08 -17.22
N ASN A 67 10.56 10.52 -16.88
CA ASN A 67 9.47 10.80 -17.81
C ASN A 67 8.97 9.61 -18.67
N LYS A 68 9.39 8.38 -18.35
CA LYS A 68 8.89 7.15 -18.96
C LYS A 68 8.06 6.36 -17.96
N THR A 69 7.08 5.62 -18.47
CA THR A 69 6.19 4.78 -17.66
C THR A 69 6.32 3.32 -18.07
N GLY A 70 6.73 2.46 -17.14
CA GLY A 70 6.68 1.01 -17.31
C GLY A 70 5.43 0.42 -16.67
N LYS A 71 4.91 -0.66 -17.24
CA LYS A 71 3.82 -1.47 -16.67
C LYS A 71 4.36 -2.80 -16.22
N PHE A 72 4.15 -3.11 -14.94
CA PHE A 72 4.78 -4.25 -14.28
C PHE A 72 3.76 -5.25 -13.75
N THR A 73 4.06 -6.53 -13.88
CA THR A 73 3.44 -7.56 -13.04
C THR A 73 4.35 -7.84 -11.84
N ILE A 74 3.80 -7.75 -10.64
CA ILE A 74 4.55 -7.91 -9.39
C ILE A 74 4.22 -9.26 -8.77
N THR A 75 5.24 -10.05 -8.44
CA THR A 75 5.08 -11.39 -7.87
C THR A 75 6.02 -11.57 -6.68
N PRO A 76 5.60 -11.25 -5.44
CA PRO A 76 6.33 -11.64 -4.25
C PRO A 76 6.40 -13.16 -4.15
N GLN A 77 7.60 -13.72 -3.97
CA GLN A 77 7.83 -15.15 -4.03
C GLN A 77 8.01 -15.78 -2.64
N LYS A 78 8.83 -15.16 -1.79
CA LYS A 78 9.17 -15.66 -0.47
C LYS A 78 9.61 -14.51 0.44
N VAL A 79 9.52 -14.74 1.75
CA VAL A 79 10.17 -13.92 2.77
C VAL A 79 11.14 -14.80 3.54
N VAL A 80 12.37 -14.34 3.70
CA VAL A 80 13.39 -15.02 4.50
C VAL A 80 13.68 -14.18 5.74
N MET A 81 13.44 -14.74 6.92
CA MET A 81 13.77 -14.08 8.18
C MET A 81 15.27 -14.20 8.47
N GLY A 82 15.87 -13.11 8.92
CA GLY A 82 17.21 -13.09 9.49
C GLY A 82 17.20 -13.43 10.99
N LYS A 83 18.35 -13.23 11.61
CA LYS A 83 18.58 -13.33 13.05
C LYS A 83 18.69 -11.92 13.64
N PRO A 84 18.40 -11.72 14.94
CA PRO A 84 18.62 -10.42 15.59
C PRO A 84 20.06 -9.91 15.43
N ALA A 85 21.04 -10.81 15.58
CA ALA A 85 22.46 -10.51 15.46
C ALA A 85 22.88 -9.99 14.07
N ASP A 86 22.05 -10.20 13.04
CA ASP A 86 22.32 -9.70 11.69
C ASP A 86 22.31 -8.16 11.62
N LEU A 87 21.66 -7.49 12.59
CA LEU A 87 21.64 -6.03 12.71
C LEU A 87 22.80 -5.48 13.55
N ASP A 88 23.55 -6.33 14.27
CA ASP A 88 24.67 -5.89 15.12
C ASP A 88 25.80 -5.24 14.30
N GLU A 89 25.96 -5.64 13.04
CA GLU A 89 26.89 -5.04 12.08
C GLU A 89 26.64 -3.54 11.88
N LEU A 90 25.39 -3.10 12.02
CA LEU A 90 25.01 -1.69 11.87
C LEU A 90 25.42 -0.83 13.08
N LYS A 91 25.77 -1.45 14.22
CA LYS A 91 26.24 -0.79 15.46
C LYS A 91 25.36 0.38 15.91
N ASP A 92 24.04 0.28 15.70
CA ASP A 92 23.07 1.32 16.01
C ASP A 92 22.01 0.80 17.00
N GLN A 93 21.87 1.52 18.12
CA GLN A 93 21.00 1.12 19.24
C GLN A 93 19.52 1.07 18.85
N LYS A 94 19.10 1.80 17.80
CA LYS A 94 17.70 1.81 17.35
C LYS A 94 17.21 0.47 16.82
N TYR A 95 18.13 -0.44 16.50
CA TYR A 95 17.83 -1.77 15.99
C TYR A 95 17.73 -2.86 17.07
N LYS A 96 17.93 -2.52 18.35
CA LYS A 96 17.68 -3.45 19.45
C LYS A 96 16.22 -3.87 19.50
N GLY A 97 15.95 -5.17 19.62
CA GLY A 97 14.58 -5.70 19.61
C GLY A 97 14.02 -5.85 18.19
N TYR A 98 14.86 -5.71 17.15
CA TYR A 98 14.49 -5.92 15.76
C TYR A 98 15.35 -7.01 15.10
N THR A 99 14.86 -7.54 13.98
CA THR A 99 15.58 -8.44 13.10
C THR A 99 15.31 -8.07 11.64
N LEU A 100 15.96 -8.77 10.72
CA LEU A 100 15.78 -8.59 9.29
C LEU A 100 14.71 -9.51 8.74
N ALA A 101 14.02 -9.04 7.72
CA ALA A 101 13.22 -9.85 6.82
C ALA A 101 13.54 -9.46 5.38
N TRP A 102 13.84 -10.46 4.55
CA TRP A 102 14.22 -10.28 3.15
C TRP A 102 13.04 -10.70 2.26
N ALA A 103 12.37 -9.75 1.62
CA ALA A 103 11.30 -10.03 0.67
C ALA A 103 11.87 -10.21 -0.74
N TYR A 104 11.56 -11.34 -1.38
CA TYR A 104 11.94 -11.62 -2.76
C TYR A 104 10.76 -11.31 -3.66
N VAL A 105 10.92 -10.34 -4.55
CA VAL A 105 9.87 -9.82 -5.41
C VAL A 105 10.32 -9.86 -6.85
N LYS A 106 9.66 -10.69 -7.64
CA LYS A 106 9.85 -10.72 -9.08
C LYS A 106 9.02 -9.61 -9.72
N ALA A 107 9.65 -8.83 -10.60
CA ALA A 107 9.01 -7.72 -11.30
C ALA A 107 9.17 -7.90 -12.81
N LYS A 108 8.06 -8.12 -13.52
CA LYS A 108 8.07 -8.32 -14.97
C LYS A 108 7.64 -7.07 -15.70
N LEU A 109 8.47 -6.52 -16.59
CA LEU A 109 8.07 -5.41 -17.47
C LEU A 109 7.20 -5.94 -18.61
N VAL A 110 5.88 -5.77 -18.52
CA VAL A 110 4.92 -6.32 -19.49
C VAL A 110 4.46 -5.31 -20.55
N GLY A 111 4.69 -4.02 -20.34
CA GLY A 111 4.32 -2.97 -21.28
C GLY A 111 4.79 -1.57 -20.85
N GLY A 112 4.32 -0.55 -21.56
CA GLY A 112 4.77 0.84 -21.36
C GLY A 112 5.96 1.21 -22.23
N ASP A 113 6.66 2.28 -21.86
CA ASP A 113 7.80 2.82 -22.58
C ASP A 113 9.03 1.95 -22.38
N THR A 114 9.57 1.39 -23.47
CA THR A 114 10.81 0.61 -23.45
C THR A 114 11.83 1.17 -24.44
N PRO A 115 13.14 1.16 -24.12
CA PRO A 115 13.72 0.69 -22.86
C PRO A 115 13.41 1.64 -21.68
N LEU A 116 13.29 1.06 -20.48
CA LEU A 116 13.08 1.78 -19.23
C LEU A 116 14.33 1.67 -18.36
N ARG A 117 14.98 2.81 -18.08
CA ARG A 117 16.13 2.85 -17.19
C ARG A 117 15.68 3.00 -15.75
N GLY A 118 16.19 2.12 -14.89
CA GLY A 118 16.10 2.25 -13.45
C GLY A 118 14.67 2.31 -12.94
N PRO A 119 13.76 1.38 -13.26
CA PRO A 119 12.51 1.35 -12.50
C PRO A 119 12.84 1.23 -11.00
N MET A 120 12.12 1.97 -10.14
CA MET A 120 12.26 1.86 -8.67
C MET A 120 11.11 1.01 -8.14
N ILE A 121 11.09 -0.29 -8.45
CA ILE A 121 10.02 -1.18 -8.00
C ILE A 121 10.10 -1.37 -6.48
N ALA A 122 11.31 -1.49 -5.93
CA ALA A 122 11.51 -1.79 -4.51
C ALA A 122 10.99 -0.68 -3.57
N THR A 123 10.82 0.55 -4.07
CA THR A 123 10.30 1.67 -3.25
C THR A 123 8.83 1.50 -2.89
N ASN A 124 8.08 0.78 -3.73
CA ASN A 124 6.66 0.49 -3.55
C ASN A 124 6.41 -0.82 -2.78
N VAL A 125 7.44 -1.63 -2.55
CA VAL A 125 7.34 -2.86 -1.76
C VAL A 125 7.32 -2.51 -0.27
N GLY A 126 6.38 -3.10 0.46
CA GLY A 126 6.23 -2.98 1.90
C GLY A 126 6.08 -4.33 2.58
N MET A 127 6.03 -4.32 3.91
CA MET A 127 5.86 -5.52 4.72
C MET A 127 4.98 -5.21 5.92
N GLN A 128 4.05 -6.11 6.24
CA GLN A 128 3.17 -6.01 7.38
C GLN A 128 3.29 -7.26 8.26
N MET A 129 3.49 -7.05 9.55
CA MET A 129 3.54 -8.08 10.58
C MET A 129 2.14 -8.46 11.05
N GLU A 130 2.03 -9.60 11.74
CA GLU A 130 0.83 -9.92 12.52
C GLU A 130 0.50 -8.79 13.50
N GLY A 131 -0.79 -8.50 13.67
CA GLY A 131 -1.26 -7.35 14.46
C GLY A 131 -1.17 -6.00 13.74
N GLY A 132 -0.79 -5.99 12.45
CA GLY A 132 -0.94 -4.84 11.56
C GLY A 132 0.24 -3.88 11.51
N GLN A 133 1.26 -4.08 12.35
CA GLN A 133 2.48 -3.25 12.38
C GLN A 133 3.25 -3.35 11.06
N GLN A 134 3.77 -2.23 10.57
CA GLN A 134 4.58 -2.17 9.35
C GLN A 134 6.05 -2.49 9.64
N GLY A 135 6.71 -3.19 8.72
CA GLY A 135 8.16 -3.31 8.66
C GLY A 135 8.79 -2.06 8.05
N THR A 136 9.98 -1.70 8.50
CA THR A 136 10.70 -0.53 8.00
C THR A 136 11.71 -0.95 6.95
N ARG A 137 11.67 -0.40 5.73
CA ARG A 137 12.66 -0.75 4.70
C ARG A 137 14.06 -0.36 5.18
N LEU A 138 15.00 -1.31 5.13
CA LEU A 138 16.39 -1.04 5.44
C LEU A 138 17.09 -0.45 4.21
N ILE A 139 17.68 0.72 4.35
CA ILE A 139 18.52 1.33 3.32
C ILE A 139 19.97 1.19 3.78
N VAL A 140 20.71 0.28 3.15
CA VAL A 140 22.14 0.08 3.44
C VAL A 140 22.95 0.92 2.45
N LEU A 141 23.60 1.98 2.96
CA LEU A 141 24.33 2.93 2.12
C LEU A 141 25.74 2.47 1.72
N MET A 142 26.29 1.43 2.37
CA MET A 142 27.66 0.95 2.16
C MET A 142 27.71 -0.58 2.24
N GLY A 143 28.23 -1.25 1.21
CA GLY A 143 28.69 -2.65 1.26
C GLY A 143 27.64 -3.78 1.38
N GLY A 144 26.40 -3.47 1.76
CA GLY A 144 25.40 -4.49 2.11
C GLY A 144 25.68 -5.09 3.49
N LEU A 145 24.78 -5.95 3.97
CA LEU A 145 25.00 -6.71 5.21
C LEU A 145 25.65 -8.05 4.90
N SER A 146 26.57 -8.49 5.76
CA SER A 146 27.21 -9.81 5.67
C SER A 146 26.20 -10.98 5.81
N SER A 147 25.10 -10.74 6.52
CA SER A 147 23.98 -11.66 6.71
C SER A 147 23.02 -11.75 5.52
N ARG A 148 23.20 -10.91 4.50
CA ARG A 148 22.36 -10.93 3.30
C ARG A 148 22.46 -12.31 2.62
N PRO A 149 21.33 -12.96 2.29
CA PRO A 149 21.36 -14.21 1.54
C PRO A 149 22.13 -14.06 0.22
N ALA A 150 22.85 -15.09 -0.22
CA ALA A 150 23.69 -15.01 -1.41
C ALA A 150 22.88 -14.75 -2.71
N ASP A 151 21.63 -15.20 -2.77
CA ASP A 151 20.68 -14.98 -3.86
C ASP A 151 19.90 -13.66 -3.74
N CYS A 152 20.15 -12.86 -2.69
CA CYS A 152 19.45 -11.61 -2.43
C CYS A 152 20.18 -10.43 -3.09
N HIS A 153 19.80 -10.10 -4.32
CA HIS A 153 20.32 -8.95 -5.03
C HIS A 153 19.41 -7.74 -4.87
N SER A 154 19.99 -6.60 -4.47
CA SER A 154 19.28 -5.32 -4.45
C SER A 154 18.88 -4.92 -5.86
N GLU A 155 17.84 -4.09 -5.96
CA GLU A 155 17.46 -3.47 -7.23
C GLU A 155 18.61 -2.61 -7.78
N ASP A 156 19.06 -2.91 -9.00
CA ASP A 156 19.96 -2.03 -9.75
C ASP A 156 19.14 -0.86 -10.33
N THR A 157 19.26 0.29 -9.68
CA THR A 157 18.49 1.49 -10.02
C THR A 157 18.95 2.17 -11.30
N GLU A 158 19.99 1.68 -11.97
CA GLU A 158 20.50 2.18 -13.26
C GLU A 158 20.38 1.15 -14.39
N ALA A 159 19.97 -0.08 -14.08
CA ALA A 159 19.73 -1.12 -15.09
C ALA A 159 18.72 -0.67 -16.14
N VAL A 160 18.96 -1.04 -17.39
CA VAL A 160 18.07 -0.74 -18.52
C VAL A 160 17.23 -1.97 -18.83
N TRP A 161 15.92 -1.86 -18.61
CA TRP A 161 14.98 -2.97 -18.77
C TRP A 161 14.27 -2.89 -20.11
N GLN A 162 14.10 -4.06 -20.73
CA GLN A 162 13.33 -4.30 -21.94
C GLN A 162 12.00 -4.96 -21.61
N LYS A 163 11.07 -4.93 -22.56
CA LYS A 163 9.81 -5.66 -22.43
C LYS A 163 10.09 -7.16 -22.30
N GLY A 164 9.52 -7.78 -21.27
CA GLY A 164 9.72 -9.18 -20.95
C GLY A 164 10.75 -9.43 -19.85
N ASP A 165 11.62 -8.46 -19.55
CA ASP A 165 12.59 -8.57 -18.46
C ASP A 165 11.87 -8.82 -17.13
N GLU A 166 12.41 -9.75 -16.35
CA GLU A 166 11.79 -10.29 -15.14
C GLU A 166 12.83 -10.55 -14.04
N PRO A 167 13.56 -9.52 -13.56
CA PRO A 167 14.48 -9.71 -12.46
C PRO A 167 13.74 -10.01 -11.16
N THR A 168 14.42 -10.74 -10.28
CA THR A 168 14.01 -10.91 -8.89
C THR A 168 14.77 -9.93 -8.03
N LEU A 169 14.03 -9.07 -7.35
CA LEU A 169 14.54 -8.05 -6.45
C LEU A 169 14.48 -8.57 -5.03
N CYS A 170 15.49 -8.24 -4.24
CA CYS A 170 15.48 -8.52 -2.82
C CYS A 170 15.38 -7.22 -2.03
N VAL A 171 14.34 -7.11 -1.20
CA VAL A 171 14.02 -5.89 -0.44
C VAL A 171 14.12 -6.20 1.05
N PRO A 172 15.13 -5.63 1.76
CA PRO A 172 15.29 -5.83 3.19
C PRO A 172 14.36 -4.93 4.01
N PHE A 173 13.82 -5.50 5.09
CA PHE A 173 13.04 -4.83 6.10
C PHE A 173 13.60 -5.10 7.50
N VAL A 174 13.55 -4.09 8.35
CA VAL A 174 13.71 -4.19 9.80
C VAL A 174 12.33 -4.42 10.40
N VAL A 175 12.17 -5.52 11.14
CA VAL A 175 10.90 -5.94 11.75
C VAL A 175 11.12 -6.34 13.20
N PRO A 176 10.13 -6.22 14.10
CA PRO A 176 10.34 -6.56 15.50
C PRO A 176 10.71 -8.03 15.68
N GLU A 177 11.59 -8.32 16.62
CA GLU A 177 11.99 -9.69 16.96
C GLU A 177 10.78 -10.55 17.37
N GLY A 178 10.80 -11.82 16.97
CA GLY A 178 9.77 -12.79 17.33
C GLY A 178 8.40 -12.56 16.69
N ARG A 179 8.22 -11.51 15.89
CA ARG A 179 6.96 -11.26 15.16
C ARG A 179 6.99 -11.92 13.79
N LYS A 180 5.88 -12.55 13.43
CA LYS A 180 5.69 -13.13 12.10
C LYS A 180 5.26 -12.07 11.09
N VAL A 181 5.79 -12.18 9.88
CA VAL A 181 5.33 -11.41 8.73
C VAL A 181 3.98 -11.98 8.31
N ALA A 182 2.96 -11.14 8.22
CA ALA A 182 1.64 -11.55 7.75
C ALA A 182 1.47 -11.30 6.25
N TYR A 183 2.00 -10.18 5.74
CA TYR A 183 1.84 -9.79 4.34
C TYR A 183 3.09 -9.14 3.76
N VAL A 184 3.39 -9.45 2.50
CA VAL A 184 4.14 -8.54 1.61
C VAL A 184 3.15 -7.60 0.94
N LEU A 185 3.49 -6.31 0.89
CA LEU A 185 2.63 -5.26 0.35
C LEU A 185 3.23 -4.67 -0.92
N TYR A 186 2.36 -4.20 -1.81
CA TYR A 186 2.77 -3.33 -2.92
C TYR A 186 1.88 -2.09 -2.99
N SER A 187 2.48 -0.91 -2.87
CA SER A 187 1.78 0.37 -2.98
C SER A 187 1.29 0.61 -4.41
N LYS A 188 0.00 0.92 -4.56
CA LYS A 188 -0.63 1.32 -5.83
C LYS A 188 -0.69 2.84 -6.00
N GLY A 189 0.13 3.59 -5.24
CA GLY A 189 0.05 5.04 -5.11
C GLY A 189 -0.72 5.49 -3.86
N PHE A 190 -0.80 6.80 -3.65
CA PHE A 190 -1.24 7.39 -2.37
C PHE A 190 -2.72 7.14 -2.02
N SER A 191 -3.59 7.03 -3.03
CA SER A 191 -5.05 7.00 -2.84
C SER A 191 -5.64 5.58 -2.85
N ALA A 192 -4.85 4.58 -3.22
CA ALA A 192 -5.31 3.22 -3.39
C ALA A 192 -4.79 2.33 -2.25
N ALA A 193 -5.64 1.41 -1.78
CA ALA A 193 -5.18 0.38 -0.85
C ALA A 193 -4.05 -0.44 -1.48
N PRO A 194 -3.00 -0.81 -0.73
CA PRO A 194 -1.92 -1.63 -1.27
C PRO A 194 -2.44 -3.02 -1.61
N LEU A 195 -1.85 -3.63 -2.64
CA LEU A 195 -1.98 -5.07 -2.86
C LEU A 195 -1.31 -5.81 -1.70
N LYS A 196 -1.87 -6.96 -1.34
CA LYS A 196 -1.37 -7.78 -0.23
C LYS A 196 -1.17 -9.22 -0.68
N TRP A 197 -0.02 -9.79 -0.34
CA TRP A 197 0.26 -11.22 -0.48
C TRP A 197 0.48 -11.80 0.90
N ALA A 198 -0.37 -12.74 1.31
CA ALA A 198 -0.27 -13.45 2.57
C ALA A 198 0.98 -14.33 2.59
N VAL A 199 1.74 -14.21 3.67
CA VAL A 199 2.88 -15.08 4.00
C VAL A 199 2.33 -16.22 4.86
N GLU A 200 2.49 -17.46 4.41
CA GLU A 200 2.02 -18.67 5.11
C GLU A 200 2.92 -19.05 6.30
#